data_AF-A0A967YGP1-F1
#
_entry.id   AF-A0A967YGP1-F1
#
_cell.length_a   1.000
_cell.length_b   1.000
_cell.length_c   1.000
_cell.angle_alpha   90.00
_cell.angle_beta   90.00
_cell.angle_gamma   90.00
#
_symmetry.space_group_name_H-M   'P 1'
#
loop_
_entity.id
_entity.type
_entity.pdbx_description
1 polymer ?
#
loop_
_entity_poly.entity_id
_entity_poly.type
_entity_poly.pdbx_seq_one_letter_code
_entity_poly.pdbx_strand_id
1 'polypeptide(L)'
;YLKKYEQVIPGDANPYDSFAELYLRTGRFEKAINKYKEALEVKPDFGSEWRIAYIYAMQEDYQSSLNWIDQLITEAQTQARVRLGYWWKGFYHYLSGNLKQALVDLDFSFEVSRKIKSRA
;
A
#
# COMPACT_ATOMS: atom_id res chain seq x y z
N TYR A 1 -23.22 10.17 -2.07
CA TYR A 1 -22.17 10.96 -2.75
C TYR A 1 -21.26 10.06 -3.58
N LEU A 2 -20.46 9.19 -2.97
CA LEU A 2 -19.51 8.31 -3.69
C LEU A 2 -20.16 7.34 -4.72
N LYS A 3 -21.37 6.80 -4.47
CA LYS A 3 -22.09 5.95 -5.45
C LYS A 3 -22.46 6.70 -6.74
N LYS A 4 -22.71 8.01 -6.63
CA LYS A 4 -22.99 8.88 -7.76
C LYS A 4 -21.68 9.22 -8.49
N TYR A 5 -20.58 9.37 -7.76
CA TYR A 5 -19.24 9.64 -8.29
C TYR A 5 -18.75 8.50 -9.21
N GLU A 6 -18.95 7.24 -8.83
CA GLU A 6 -18.66 6.06 -9.67
C GLU A 6 -19.43 6.06 -11.00
N GLN A 7 -20.67 6.57 -11.01
CA GLN A 7 -21.50 6.66 -12.22
C GLN A 7 -21.10 7.80 -13.16
N VAL A 8 -20.41 8.82 -12.65
CA VAL A 8 -20.03 10.01 -13.43
C VAL A 8 -18.69 9.80 -14.13
N ILE A 9 -17.79 8.96 -13.59
CA ILE A 9 -16.48 8.69 -14.18
C ILE A 9 -16.21 7.17 -14.22
N PRO A 10 -16.79 6.45 -15.19
CA PRO A 10 -16.50 5.04 -15.39
C PRO A 10 -14.99 4.85 -15.67
N GLY A 11 -14.33 3.95 -14.93
CA GLY A 11 -12.91 3.64 -15.10
C GLY A 11 -11.93 4.50 -14.28
N ASP A 12 -12.41 5.35 -13.37
CA ASP A 12 -11.56 5.96 -12.34
C ASP A 12 -11.44 5.01 -11.13
N ALA A 13 -10.21 4.80 -10.64
CA ALA A 13 -9.93 4.00 -9.46
C ALA A 13 -10.16 4.79 -8.14
N ASN A 14 -10.17 6.12 -8.21
CA ASN A 14 -10.35 7.01 -7.05
C ASN A 14 -11.68 6.82 -6.27
N PRO A 15 -12.85 6.64 -6.91
CA PRO A 15 -14.09 6.31 -6.20
C PRO A 15 -13.93 5.10 -5.27
N TYR A 16 -13.30 4.03 -5.76
CA TYR A 16 -13.11 2.79 -5.01
C TYR A 16 -12.17 3.00 -3.82
N ASP A 17 -11.05 3.69 -4.01
CA ASP A 17 -10.12 4.05 -2.92
C ASP A 17 -10.79 4.95 -1.86
N SER A 18 -11.57 5.95 -2.29
CA SER A 18 -12.31 6.82 -1.37
C SER A 18 -13.35 6.05 -0.55
N PHE A 19 -14.04 5.07 -1.16
CA PHE A 19 -14.95 4.17 -0.44
C PHE A 19 -14.20 3.29 0.54
N ALA A 20 -13.05 2.76 0.14
CA ALA A 20 -12.21 1.93 0.98
C ALA A 20 -11.74 2.70 2.23
N GLU A 21 -11.30 3.95 2.06
CA GLU A 21 -10.90 4.83 3.16
C GLU A 21 -12.06 5.11 4.13
N LEU A 22 -13.28 5.31 3.62
CA LEU A 22 -14.47 5.45 4.47
C LEU A 22 -14.74 4.15 5.27
N TYR A 23 -14.60 2.99 4.65
CA TYR A 23 -14.75 1.72 5.33
C TYR A 23 -13.65 1.51 6.38
N LEU A 24 -12.40 1.84 6.06
CA LEU A 24 -11.25 1.78 6.97
C LEU A 24 -11.50 2.63 8.23
N ARG A 25 -11.86 3.91 8.05
CA ARG A 25 -12.16 4.84 9.16
C ARG A 25 -13.34 4.42 10.02
N THR A 26 -14.22 3.57 9.49
CA THR A 26 -15.39 3.03 10.22
C THR A 26 -15.18 1.60 10.72
N GLY A 27 -13.94 1.09 10.71
CA GLY A 27 -13.58 -0.24 11.22
C GLY A 27 -14.08 -1.41 10.37
N ARG A 28 -14.58 -1.15 9.16
CA ARG A 28 -15.11 -2.18 8.25
C ARG A 28 -14.01 -2.70 7.33
N PHE A 29 -13.02 -3.35 7.93
CA PHE A 29 -11.76 -3.73 7.28
C PHE A 29 -11.93 -4.59 6.03
N GLU A 30 -12.74 -5.65 6.06
CA GLU A 30 -12.97 -6.49 4.87
C GLU A 30 -13.56 -5.69 3.70
N LYS A 31 -14.51 -4.80 3.98
CA LYS A 31 -15.11 -3.93 2.95
C LYS A 31 -14.10 -2.92 2.41
N ALA A 32 -13.21 -2.42 3.25
CA ALA A 32 -12.13 -1.54 2.83
C ALA A 32 -11.15 -2.28 1.91
N ILE A 33 -10.68 -3.47 2.29
CA ILE A 33 -9.79 -4.30 1.47
C ILE A 33 -10.43 -4.60 0.11
N ASN A 34 -11.70 -5.00 0.07
CA ASN A 34 -12.38 -5.29 -1.19
C ASN A 34 -12.46 -4.06 -2.09
N LYS A 35 -12.73 -2.88 -1.53
CA LYS A 35 -12.77 -1.64 -2.32
C LYS A 35 -11.38 -1.19 -2.78
N TYR A 36 -10.33 -1.41 -2.00
CA TYR A 36 -8.96 -1.19 -2.48
C TYR A 36 -8.59 -2.16 -3.60
N LYS A 37 -9.02 -3.43 -3.55
CA LYS A 37 -8.83 -4.39 -4.65
C LYS A 37 -9.54 -3.97 -5.93
N GLU A 38 -10.79 -3.53 -5.83
CA GLU A 38 -11.52 -2.97 -6.99
C GLU A 38 -10.77 -1.77 -7.60
N ALA A 39 -10.17 -0.90 -6.78
CA ALA A 39 -9.34 0.19 -7.28
C ALA A 39 -8.11 -0.31 -8.09
N LEU A 40 -7.49 -1.40 -7.64
CA LEU A 40 -6.34 -2.03 -8.30
C LEU A 40 -6.74 -2.79 -9.58
N GLU A 41 -7.94 -3.38 -9.62
CA GLU A 41 -8.48 -3.98 -10.84
C GLU A 41 -8.68 -2.93 -11.94
N VAL A 42 -9.14 -1.73 -11.57
CA VAL A 42 -9.30 -0.61 -12.50
C VAL A 42 -7.95 0.00 -12.90
N LYS A 43 -7.05 0.19 -11.94
CA LYS A 43 -5.71 0.73 -12.17
C LYS A 43 -4.69 0.01 -11.27
N PRO A 44 -3.90 -0.95 -11.80
CA PRO A 44 -2.92 -1.69 -11.01
C PRO A 44 -1.90 -0.79 -10.31
N ASP A 45 -1.45 0.28 -10.99
CA ASP A 45 -0.50 1.25 -10.42
C ASP A 45 -1.19 2.33 -9.54
N PHE A 46 -2.39 2.10 -8.99
CA PHE A 46 -3.06 3.11 -8.17
C PHE A 46 -2.39 3.32 -6.80
N GLY A 47 -1.71 2.28 -6.27
CA GLY A 47 -1.03 2.38 -4.97
C GLY A 47 -1.92 2.06 -3.78
N SER A 48 -2.95 1.23 -3.96
CA SER A 48 -3.80 0.76 -2.85
C SER A 48 -3.19 -0.39 -2.06
N GLU A 49 -2.15 -1.06 -2.60
CA GLU A 49 -1.54 -2.26 -2.02
C GLU A 49 -1.02 -2.00 -0.59
N TRP A 50 -0.34 -0.86 -0.36
CA TRP A 50 0.16 -0.53 0.98
C TRP A 50 -0.97 -0.23 1.97
N ARG A 51 -2.14 0.25 1.52
CA ARG A 51 -3.33 0.45 2.36
C ARG A 51 -3.96 -0.88 2.76
N ILE A 52 -3.99 -1.84 1.83
CA ILE A 52 -4.41 -3.21 2.15
C ILE A 52 -3.44 -3.83 3.16
N ALA A 53 -2.13 -3.69 2.95
CA ALA A 53 -1.11 -4.16 3.89
C ALA A 53 -1.29 -3.51 5.28
N TYR A 54 -1.56 -2.21 5.33
CA TYR A 54 -1.81 -1.48 6.58
C TYR A 54 -2.99 -2.05 7.36
N ILE A 55 -4.08 -2.41 6.68
CA ILE A 55 -5.24 -3.03 7.33
C ILE A 55 -4.86 -4.38 7.95
N TYR A 56 -4.14 -5.23 7.21
CA TYR A 56 -3.67 -6.52 7.76
C TYR A 56 -2.73 -6.31 8.96
N ALA A 57 -1.84 -5.33 8.90
CA ALA A 57 -0.96 -4.99 10.02
C ALA A 57 -1.74 -4.50 11.26
N MET A 58 -2.83 -3.74 11.08
CA MET A 58 -3.72 -3.35 12.19
C MET A 58 -4.40 -4.55 12.86
N GLN A 59 -4.51 -5.67 12.15
CA GLN A 59 -5.05 -6.94 12.65
C GLN A 59 -3.94 -7.89 13.14
N GLU A 60 -2.70 -7.41 13.23
CA GLU A 60 -1.50 -8.19 13.56
C GLU A 60 -1.20 -9.36 12.59
N ASP A 61 -1.87 -9.39 11.43
CA ASP A 61 -1.56 -10.33 10.34
C ASP A 61 -0.40 -9.77 9.50
N TYR A 62 0.79 -9.80 10.12
CA TYR A 62 2.02 -9.33 9.48
C TYR A 62 2.39 -10.16 8.24
N GLN A 63 1.98 -11.42 8.17
CA GLN A 63 2.25 -12.26 7.00
C GLN A 63 1.47 -11.76 5.78
N SER A 64 0.16 -11.56 5.91
CA SER A 64 -0.64 -10.99 4.81
C SER A 64 -0.21 -9.57 4.49
N SER A 65 0.13 -8.76 5.49
CA SER A 65 0.69 -7.42 5.28
C SER A 65 1.94 -7.43 4.40
N LEU A 66 2.93 -8.26 4.75
CA LEU A 66 4.18 -8.37 4.01
C LEU A 66 3.96 -8.89 2.58
N ASN A 67 3.04 -9.84 2.37
CA ASN A 67 2.70 -10.33 1.03
C ASN A 67 2.19 -9.19 0.12
N TRP A 68 1.34 -8.30 0.64
CA TRP A 68 0.85 -7.13 -0.12
C TRP A 68 1.95 -6.11 -0.40
N ILE A 69 2.89 -5.93 0.52
CA ILE A 69 4.06 -5.08 0.28
C ILE A 69 4.99 -5.69 -0.77
N ASP A 70 5.20 -7.00 -0.76
CA ASP A 70 5.99 -7.68 -1.77
C ASP A 70 5.35 -7.59 -3.16
N GLN A 71 4.01 -7.64 -3.24
CA GLN A 71 3.29 -7.35 -4.47
C GLN A 71 3.53 -5.90 -4.95
N LEU A 72 3.40 -4.91 -4.06
CA LEU A 72 3.68 -3.50 -4.38
C LEU A 72 5.09 -3.32 -4.94
N ILE A 73 6.10 -3.95 -4.33
CA ILE A 73 7.49 -3.89 -4.77
C ILE A 73 7.65 -4.55 -6.14
N THR A 74 7.02 -5.71 -6.36
CA THR A 74 7.11 -6.47 -7.61
C THR A 74 6.47 -5.72 -8.78
N GLU A 75 5.34 -5.06 -8.55
CA GLU A 75 4.60 -4.31 -9.56
C GLU A 75 5.09 -2.87 -9.74
N ALA A 76 6.05 -2.43 -8.92
CA ALA A 76 6.54 -1.05 -8.93
C ALA A 76 7.20 -0.66 -10.26
N GLN A 77 6.61 0.31 -10.96
CA GLN A 77 7.18 0.87 -12.20
C GLN A 77 8.17 2.02 -11.94
N THR A 78 8.28 2.49 -10.69
CA THR A 78 9.13 3.63 -10.33
C THR A 78 9.99 3.33 -9.11
N GLN A 79 11.18 3.92 -9.08
CA GLN A 79 12.06 3.86 -7.90
C GLN A 79 11.40 4.47 -6.65
N ALA A 80 10.47 5.41 -6.83
CA ALA A 80 9.68 5.96 -5.74
C ALA A 80 8.74 4.93 -5.10
N ARG A 81 8.09 4.06 -5.90
CA ARG A 81 7.27 2.94 -5.40
C ARG A 81 8.12 1.86 -4.77
N VAL A 82 9.25 1.48 -5.38
CA VAL A 82 10.19 0.52 -4.77
C VAL A 82 10.63 1.00 -3.39
N ARG A 83 11.07 2.26 -3.28
CA ARG A 83 11.42 2.88 -2.00
C ARG A 83 10.28 2.80 -0.99
N LEU A 84 9.05 3.15 -1.40
CA LEU A 84 7.87 3.13 -0.53
C LEU A 84 7.58 1.72 -0.02
N GLY A 85 7.69 0.71 -0.88
CA GLY A 85 7.53 -0.69 -0.51
C GLY A 85 8.52 -1.12 0.56
N TYR A 86 9.82 -0.86 0.36
CA TYR A 86 10.84 -1.20 1.37
C TYR A 86 10.70 -0.41 2.67
N TRP A 87 10.18 0.83 2.63
CA TRP A 87 9.86 1.59 3.83
C TRP A 87 8.78 0.88 4.67
N TRP A 88 7.67 0.50 4.02
CA TRP A 88 6.59 -0.25 4.69
C TRP A 88 7.02 -1.64 5.11
N LYS A 89 7.83 -2.35 4.30
CA LYS A 89 8.37 -3.66 4.63
C LYS A 89 9.19 -3.62 5.91
N GLY A 90 10.11 -2.65 5.99
CA GLY A 90 10.92 -2.43 7.18
C GLY A 90 10.09 -2.05 8.40
N PHE A 91 9.07 -1.21 8.23
CA PHE A 91 8.12 -0.87 9.30
C PHE A 91 7.35 -2.09 9.82
N TYR A 92 6.87 -2.98 8.95
CA TYR A 92 6.15 -4.19 9.37
C TYR A 92 7.06 -5.27 9.94
N HIS A 93 8.30 -5.38 9.47
CA HIS A 93 9.31 -6.18 10.16
C HIS A 93 9.61 -5.64 11.56
N TYR A 94 9.63 -4.33 11.74
CA TYR A 94 9.77 -3.73 13.08
C TYR A 94 8.60 -4.08 13.99
N LEU A 95 7.36 -3.92 13.52
CA LEU A 95 6.16 -4.24 14.31
C LEU A 95 6.06 -5.74 14.66
N SER A 96 6.52 -6.63 13.77
CA SER A 96 6.57 -8.08 14.03
C SER A 96 7.78 -8.53 14.87
N GLY A 97 8.62 -7.61 15.37
CA GLY A 97 9.80 -7.92 16.18
C GLY A 97 11.03 -8.40 15.38
N ASN A 98 10.95 -8.41 14.05
CA ASN A 98 12.02 -8.83 13.15
C ASN A 98 13.04 -7.69 12.91
N LEU A 99 13.68 -7.22 13.99
CA LEU A 99 14.54 -6.02 13.98
C LEU A 99 15.68 -6.07 12.95
N LYS A 100 16.29 -7.24 12.75
CA LYS A 100 17.37 -7.41 11.76
C LYS A 100 16.87 -7.10 10.35
N GLN A 101 15.70 -7.61 9.99
CA GLN A 101 15.14 -7.40 8.65
C GLN A 101 14.60 -5.98 8.50
N ALA A 102 14.01 -5.43 9.56
CA ALA A 102 13.57 -4.04 9.61
C ALA A 102 14.69 -3.07 9.26
N LEU A 103 15.88 -3.25 9.85
CA LEU A 103 17.04 -2.41 9.58
C LEU A 103 17.47 -2.50 8.11
N VAL A 104 17.58 -3.72 7.58
CA VAL A 104 17.97 -3.97 6.18
C VAL A 104 17.02 -3.27 5.20
N ASP A 105 15.72 -3.41 5.40
CA ASP A 105 14.73 -2.87 4.47
C ASP A 105 14.63 -1.33 4.56
N LEU A 106 14.75 -0.75 5.77
CA LEU A 106 14.77 0.69 5.95
C LEU A 106 16.05 1.33 5.36
N ASP A 107 17.21 0.72 5.56
CA ASP A 107 18.48 1.19 5.00
C ASP A 107 18.42 1.21 3.47
N PHE A 108 17.87 0.16 2.87
CA PHE A 108 17.65 0.10 1.43
C PHE A 108 16.73 1.23 0.96
N SER A 109 15.61 1.48 1.66
CA SER A 109 14.70 2.58 1.34
C SER A 109 15.41 3.95 1.37
N PHE A 110 16.26 4.20 2.36
CA PHE A 110 17.03 5.45 2.44
C PHE A 110 18.12 5.56 1.35
N GLU A 111 18.73 4.45 0.94
CA GLU A 111 19.68 4.44 -0.18
C GLU A 111 18.99 4.83 -1.50
N VAL A 112 17.84 4.24 -1.81
CA VAL A 112 17.06 4.61 -3.00
C VAL A 112 16.67 6.09 -2.95
N SER A 113 16.29 6.60 -1.78
CA SER A 113 15.98 8.03 -1.59
C SER A 113 17.15 8.96 -1.94
N ARG A 114 18.37 8.60 -1.53
CA ARG A 114 19.58 9.36 -1.84
C ARG A 114 19.87 9.40 -3.35
N LYS A 115 19.69 8.26 -4.04
CA LYS A 115 19.90 8.15 -5.50
C LYS A 115 18.87 8.92 -6.32
N ILE A 116 17.64 9.05 -5.84
CA ILE A 116 16.60 9.87 -6.51
C ILE A 116 16.96 11.35 -6.41
N LYS A 117 17.36 11.83 -5.23
CA LYS A 117 17.70 13.25 -5.00
C LYS A 117 18.94 13.73 -5.76
N SER A 118 19.90 12.85 -6.04
CA SER A 118 21.11 13.21 -6.77
C SER A 118 20.94 13.29 -8.30
N ARG A 119 19.75 12.97 -8.83
CA ARG A 119 19.43 12.98 -10.27
C ARG A 119 18.47 14.10 -10.69
N ALA A 120 17.97 14.90 -9.74
CA ALA A 120 17.11 16.05 -9.97
C ALA A 120 17.93 17.34 -9.89
#